data_AF-A0A6V7V284-F1
#
_entry.id   AF-A0A6V7V284-F1
#
_cell.length_a   1.000
_cell.length_b   1.000
_cell.length_c   1.000
_cell.angle_alpha   90.00
_cell.angle_beta   90.00
_cell.angle_gamma   90.00
#
_symmetry.space_group_name_H-M   'P 1'
#
loop_
_entity.id
_entity.type
_entity.pdbx_description
1 polymer ?
#
loop_
_entity_poly.entity_id
_entity_poly.type
_entity_poly.pdbx_seq_one_letter_code
_entity_poly.pdbx_strand_id
1 'polypeptide(L)'
;MQSPKYFLNSLNNEAKEALSQLEKQYVQKTEEKPKEQIADSINAAHFSQGKVAAGLTSTTMEPVTNNKAAILDEDDVKYSRVTRNGYVRIVTNFGPLNLELFCKHAPRACENFIVHCRNGYYNNTIFHRIVSGFVLQGGDPTGTGTGGESIWDRPFKDEFQGTYKHDQRGILSMANRGTDTNRSQFFITFAACPNLDGKHTVFGRLVGGATTLCAIENVETDKEDRPLEDVKIMAAEVFVDPFEAAAEAVKMERKALSIKANSVSEEETNQNRQQQTEIQNPKSYSSGVGKYIKPEIRIAVRRAANEDTSTIEVKKKVPTIL
;
A
#
# COMPACT_ATOMS: atom_id res chain seq x y z
N MET A 1 -4.20 2.29 49.65
CA MET A 1 -5.37 2.75 48.88
C MET A 1 -6.47 1.71 49.05
N GLN A 2 -7.58 2.06 49.70
CA GLN A 2 -8.72 1.15 49.83
C GLN A 2 -9.34 0.89 48.45
N SER A 3 -9.68 -0.35 48.16
CA SER A 3 -10.28 -0.78 46.89
C SER A 3 -11.60 -0.04 46.62
N PRO A 4 -11.89 0.40 45.37
CA PRO A 4 -13.08 1.20 45.03
C PRO A 4 -14.42 0.60 45.46
N LYS A 5 -14.50 -0.72 45.59
CA LYS A 5 -15.68 -1.46 46.08
C LYS A 5 -16.07 -1.12 47.52
N TYR A 6 -15.14 -0.62 48.34
CA TYR A 6 -15.40 -0.26 49.73
C TYR A 6 -16.40 0.90 49.85
N PHE A 7 -16.30 1.89 48.97
CA PHE A 7 -17.21 3.04 48.95
C PHE A 7 -18.61 2.70 48.42
N LEU A 8 -18.78 1.56 47.75
CA LEU A 8 -20.09 1.11 47.26
C LEU A 8 -21.02 0.67 48.40
N ASN A 9 -20.45 0.21 49.51
CA ASN A 9 -21.24 -0.28 50.64
C ASN A 9 -21.88 0.87 51.45
N SER A 10 -21.29 2.07 51.43
CA SER A 10 -21.81 3.26 52.12
C SER A 10 -22.76 4.12 51.28
N LEU A 11 -23.10 3.71 50.05
CA LEU A 11 -23.99 4.47 49.18
C LEU A 11 -25.47 4.26 49.54
N ASN A 12 -26.26 5.33 49.39
CA ASN A 12 -27.72 5.30 49.45
C ASN A 12 -28.29 4.35 48.37
N ASN A 13 -29.46 3.76 48.64
CA ASN A 13 -30.07 2.76 47.75
C ASN A 13 -30.32 3.30 46.34
N GLU A 14 -30.75 4.56 46.20
CA GLU A 14 -30.93 5.22 44.90
C GLU A 14 -29.63 5.30 44.09
N ALA A 15 -28.49 5.56 44.76
CA ALA A 15 -27.19 5.61 44.09
C ALA A 15 -26.71 4.22 43.64
N LYS A 16 -27.05 3.16 44.40
CA LYS A 16 -26.78 1.77 44.01
C LYS A 16 -27.61 1.36 42.79
N GLU A 17 -28.87 1.77 42.73
CA GLU A 17 -29.74 1.53 41.57
C GLU A 17 -29.26 2.31 40.34
N ALA A 18 -28.89 3.58 40.49
CA ALA A 18 -28.34 4.39 39.40
C ALA A 18 -27.03 3.80 38.85
N LEU A 19 -26.13 3.31 39.73
CA LEU A 19 -24.91 2.61 39.32
C LEU A 19 -25.22 1.28 38.63
N SER A 20 -26.19 0.50 39.11
CA SER A 20 -26.60 -0.75 38.44
C SER A 20 -27.21 -0.49 37.06
N GLN A 21 -27.98 0.60 36.91
CA GLN A 21 -28.51 1.03 35.63
C GLN A 21 -27.39 1.52 34.70
N LEU A 22 -26.43 2.29 35.22
CA LEU A 22 -25.24 2.70 34.48
C LEU A 22 -24.43 1.49 34.02
N GLU A 23 -24.16 0.49 34.87
CA GLU A 23 -23.44 -0.73 34.49
C GLU A 23 -24.19 -1.53 33.41
N LYS A 24 -25.53 -1.55 33.45
CA LYS A 24 -26.35 -2.20 32.42
C LYS A 24 -26.38 -1.42 31.10
N GLN A 25 -26.34 -0.09 31.15
CA GLN A 25 -26.37 0.79 29.98
C GLN A 25 -24.97 1.04 29.40
N TYR A 26 -23.93 0.87 30.22
CA TYR A 26 -22.55 1.09 29.85
C TYR A 26 -22.04 -0.09 29.01
N VAL A 27 -22.20 0.04 27.70
CA VAL A 27 -21.43 -0.75 26.75
C VAL A 27 -20.03 -0.15 26.73
N GLN A 28 -19.04 -0.84 27.30
CA GLN A 28 -17.65 -0.51 27.05
C GLN A 28 -17.46 -0.46 25.54
N LYS A 29 -17.16 0.74 25.01
CA LYS A 29 -16.76 0.88 23.61
C LYS A 29 -15.50 0.05 23.48
N THR A 30 -15.65 -1.18 22.97
CA THR A 30 -14.52 -2.02 22.65
C THR A 30 -13.83 -1.27 21.54
N GLU A 31 -12.72 -0.60 21.86
CA GLU A 31 -11.83 -0.10 20.84
C GLU A 31 -11.31 -1.34 20.14
N GLU A 32 -11.97 -1.71 19.04
CA GLU A 32 -11.42 -2.69 18.11
C GLU A 32 -10.08 -2.11 17.67
N LYS A 33 -9.00 -2.60 18.29
CA LYS A 33 -7.66 -2.32 17.79
C LYS A 33 -7.70 -2.69 16.30
N PRO A 34 -7.37 -1.76 15.39
CA PRO A 34 -7.45 -2.04 13.96
C PRO A 34 -6.65 -3.31 13.70
N LYS A 35 -7.30 -4.32 13.11
CA LYS A 35 -6.64 -5.59 12.80
C LYS A 35 -5.39 -5.27 11.99
N GLU A 36 -4.21 -5.58 12.54
CA GLU A 36 -2.97 -5.36 11.83
C GLU A 36 -3.02 -6.16 10.53
N GLN A 37 -2.96 -5.48 9.38
CA GLN A 37 -2.86 -6.13 8.09
C GLN A 37 -1.56 -6.95 8.08
N ILE A 38 -1.65 -8.22 7.67
CA ILE A 38 -0.49 -9.09 7.53
C ILE A 38 0.01 -8.92 6.10
N ALA A 39 1.32 -8.69 5.93
CA ALA A 39 1.90 -8.57 4.61
C ALA A 39 1.88 -9.94 3.89
N ASP A 40 1.24 -9.99 2.72
CA ASP A 40 1.39 -11.10 1.79
C ASP A 40 2.77 -11.07 1.14
N SER A 41 3.23 -12.19 0.57
CA SER A 41 4.48 -12.24 -0.20
C SER A 41 4.51 -11.25 -1.37
N ILE A 42 3.35 -10.91 -1.93
CA ILE A 42 3.18 -9.92 -3.01
C ILE A 42 3.38 -8.49 -2.51
N ASN A 43 2.93 -8.22 -1.28
CA ASN A 43 2.80 -6.87 -0.72
C ASN A 43 3.89 -6.55 0.32
N ALA A 44 4.81 -7.49 0.55
CA ALA A 44 5.93 -7.30 1.45
C ALA A 44 7.00 -6.42 0.79
N ALA A 45 7.25 -5.26 1.38
CA ALA A 45 8.35 -4.40 0.98
C ALA A 45 9.71 -5.00 1.36
N HIS A 46 10.76 -4.58 0.66
CA HIS A 46 12.15 -4.94 1.00
C HIS A 46 12.65 -4.28 2.30
N PHE A 47 11.94 -3.28 2.82
CA PHE A 47 12.29 -2.57 4.05
C PHE A 47 11.33 -2.93 5.20
N SER A 48 11.81 -2.80 6.44
CA SER A 48 11.04 -3.08 7.65
C SER A 48 10.10 -1.95 8.05
N GLN A 49 9.04 -2.25 8.82
CA GLN A 49 8.13 -1.26 9.41
C GLN A 49 8.79 -0.28 10.40
N GLY A 50 10.03 -0.55 10.84
CA GLY A 50 10.74 0.31 11.80
C GLY A 50 10.24 0.23 13.25
N LYS A 51 9.15 -0.50 13.52
CA LYS A 51 8.54 -0.65 14.86
C LYS A 51 9.51 -1.20 15.92
N VAL A 52 10.39 -2.13 15.56
CA VAL A 52 11.41 -2.69 16.48
C VAL A 52 12.38 -1.59 16.95
N ALA A 53 12.87 -0.76 16.03
CA ALA A 53 13.75 0.35 16.35
C ALA A 53 13.01 1.44 17.15
N ALA A 54 11.79 1.78 16.74
CA ALA A 54 10.97 2.77 17.43
C ALA A 54 10.65 2.36 18.88
N GLY A 55 10.26 1.10 19.11
CA GLY A 55 10.00 0.55 20.45
C GLY A 55 11.25 0.43 21.32
N LEU A 56 12.45 0.26 20.71
CA LEU A 56 13.71 0.29 21.45
C LEU A 56 14.04 1.70 21.97
N THR A 57 13.76 2.73 21.18
CA THR A 57 14.13 4.12 21.50
C THR A 57 13.05 4.91 22.22
N SER A 58 11.79 4.46 22.18
CA SER A 58 10.64 5.19 22.70
C SER A 58 10.17 4.62 24.03
N THR A 59 9.92 5.48 25.01
CA THR A 59 9.31 5.11 26.30
C THR A 59 7.78 4.97 26.23
N THR A 60 7.16 5.43 25.15
CA THR A 60 5.70 5.41 24.94
C THR A 60 5.20 4.30 24.02
N MET A 61 6.09 3.62 23.28
CA MET A 61 5.71 2.50 22.43
C MET A 61 5.95 1.16 23.12
N GLU A 62 5.09 0.18 22.84
CA GLU A 62 5.30 -1.19 23.30
C GLU A 62 6.54 -1.79 22.63
N PRO A 63 7.40 -2.52 23.38
CA PRO A 63 8.59 -3.14 22.81
C PRO A 63 8.19 -4.28 21.87
N VAL A 64 8.49 -4.12 20.58
CA VAL A 64 8.27 -5.14 19.54
C VAL A 64 9.59 -5.85 19.26
N THR A 65 9.62 -7.18 19.38
CA THR A 65 10.83 -8.00 19.17
C THR A 65 10.95 -8.57 17.75
N ASN A 66 9.83 -8.70 17.03
CA ASN A 66 9.81 -9.30 15.70
C ASN A 66 9.85 -8.23 14.61
N ASN A 67 10.84 -8.33 13.73
CA ASN A 67 10.93 -7.45 12.58
C ASN A 67 9.96 -7.90 11.47
N LYS A 68 8.99 -7.05 11.12
CA LYS A 68 8.04 -7.29 10.03
C LYS A 68 8.38 -6.40 8.83
N ALA A 69 8.27 -6.95 7.62
CA ALA A 69 8.34 -6.17 6.38
C ALA A 69 7.24 -5.11 6.36
N ALA A 70 7.55 -3.93 5.82
CA ALA A 70 6.54 -2.92 5.55
C ALA A 70 5.57 -3.42 4.48
N ILE A 71 4.33 -2.96 4.55
CA ILE A 71 3.27 -3.34 3.62
C ILE A 71 3.30 -2.28 2.52
N LEU A 72 3.46 -2.70 1.26
CA LEU A 72 3.34 -1.78 0.13
C LEU A 72 1.86 -1.40 -0.07
N ASP A 73 1.62 -0.28 -0.72
CA ASP A 73 0.26 0.10 -1.09
C ASP A 73 -0.23 -0.81 -2.23
N GLU A 74 -1.53 -1.15 -2.22
CA GLU A 74 -2.11 -2.02 -3.25
C GLU A 74 -1.91 -1.47 -4.67
N ASP A 75 -1.91 -0.15 -4.79
CA ASP A 75 -1.69 0.59 -6.03
C ASP A 75 -0.26 0.37 -6.56
N ASP A 76 0.77 0.45 -5.71
CA ASP A 76 2.17 0.25 -6.12
C ASP A 76 2.42 -1.21 -6.58
N VAL A 77 1.78 -2.16 -5.90
CA VAL A 77 1.75 -3.57 -6.32
C VAL A 77 1.12 -3.70 -7.70
N LYS A 78 -0.04 -3.08 -7.93
CA LYS A 78 -0.74 -3.11 -9.23
C LYS A 78 0.13 -2.52 -10.34
N TYR A 79 0.73 -1.36 -10.11
CA TYR A 79 1.50 -0.62 -11.12
C TYR A 79 2.76 -1.34 -11.55
N SER A 80 3.44 -2.04 -10.65
CA SER A 80 4.63 -2.84 -11.02
C SER A 80 4.33 -3.99 -12.00
N ARG A 81 3.07 -4.42 -12.14
CA ARG A 81 2.65 -5.42 -13.12
C ARG A 81 2.21 -4.82 -14.46
N VAL A 82 2.08 -3.49 -14.55
CA VAL A 82 1.65 -2.80 -15.77
C VAL A 82 2.84 -2.67 -16.72
N THR A 83 2.79 -3.43 -17.83
CA THR A 83 3.86 -3.46 -18.83
C THR A 83 3.47 -2.90 -20.19
N ARG A 84 2.16 -2.83 -20.48
CA ARG A 84 1.61 -2.41 -21.77
C ARG A 84 1.19 -0.95 -21.76
N ASN A 85 1.23 -0.31 -22.93
CA ASN A 85 0.69 1.03 -23.12
C ASN A 85 -0.84 0.97 -23.28
N GLY A 86 -1.51 2.05 -22.87
CA GLY A 86 -2.94 2.24 -23.06
C GLY A 86 -3.24 3.04 -24.32
N TYR A 87 -4.44 2.89 -24.88
CA TYR A 87 -4.91 3.67 -26.02
C TYR A 87 -6.30 4.25 -25.74
N VAL A 88 -6.43 5.56 -25.93
CA VAL A 88 -7.68 6.30 -25.70
C VAL A 88 -7.96 7.20 -26.89
N ARG A 89 -9.23 7.27 -27.30
CA ARG A 89 -9.72 8.21 -28.30
C ARG A 89 -10.64 9.22 -27.66
N ILE A 90 -10.27 10.50 -27.79
CA ILE A 90 -11.11 11.62 -27.41
C ILE A 90 -11.81 12.11 -28.68
N VAL A 91 -13.13 12.00 -28.72
CA VAL A 91 -13.95 12.58 -29.78
C VAL A 91 -14.27 14.02 -29.40
N THR A 92 -13.77 14.97 -30.17
CA THR A 92 -14.04 16.41 -30.00
C THR A 92 -14.96 16.92 -31.12
N ASN A 93 -15.48 18.14 -30.98
CA ASN A 93 -16.22 18.82 -32.04
C ASN A 93 -15.42 19.07 -33.32
N PHE A 94 -14.09 19.18 -33.23
CA PHE A 94 -13.19 19.33 -34.39
C PHE A 94 -12.71 17.98 -34.96
N GLY A 95 -13.08 16.86 -34.33
CA GLY A 95 -12.69 15.51 -34.76
C GLY A 95 -12.05 14.66 -33.66
N PRO A 96 -11.64 13.43 -33.99
CA PRO A 96 -11.06 12.50 -33.02
C PRO A 96 -9.55 12.75 -32.78
N LEU A 97 -9.14 12.69 -31.53
CA LEU A 97 -7.75 12.67 -31.08
C LEU A 97 -7.43 11.28 -30.49
N ASN A 98 -6.46 10.59 -31.10
CA ASN A 98 -6.02 9.27 -30.62
C ASN A 98 -4.73 9.44 -29.80
N LEU A 99 -4.78 8.98 -28.56
CA LEU A 99 -3.73 9.13 -27.56
C LEU A 99 -3.17 7.74 -27.20
N GLU A 100 -1.85 7.67 -27.12
CA GLU A 100 -1.11 6.56 -26.52
C GLU A 100 -0.67 6.97 -25.11
N LEU A 101 -0.92 6.10 -24.14
CA LEU A 101 -0.64 6.34 -22.72
C LEU A 101 0.55 5.48 -22.25
N PHE A 102 1.50 6.11 -21.57
CA PHE A 102 2.71 5.49 -21.04
C PHE A 102 2.49 4.92 -19.64
N CYS A 103 1.64 3.89 -19.55
CA CYS A 103 1.19 3.34 -18.27
C CYS A 103 2.31 2.70 -17.43
N LYS A 104 3.43 2.31 -18.04
CA LYS A 104 4.62 1.84 -17.32
C LYS A 104 5.33 2.97 -16.56
N HIS A 105 5.32 4.17 -17.12
CA HIS A 105 6.13 5.28 -16.63
C HIS A 105 5.37 6.21 -15.69
N ALA A 106 4.12 6.51 -16.04
CA ALA A 106 3.23 7.33 -15.24
C ALA A 106 1.95 6.54 -14.93
N PRO A 107 2.05 5.45 -14.13
CA PRO A 107 0.92 4.56 -13.89
C PRO A 107 -0.25 5.26 -13.18
N ARG A 108 0.01 6.14 -12.20
CA ARG A 108 -1.07 6.84 -11.46
C ARG A 108 -1.80 7.82 -12.35
N ALA A 109 -1.05 8.60 -13.14
CA ALA A 109 -1.65 9.54 -14.08
C ALA A 109 -2.47 8.81 -15.16
N CYS A 110 -1.95 7.71 -15.69
CA CYS A 110 -2.65 6.91 -16.69
C CYS A 110 -3.91 6.24 -16.14
N GLU A 111 -3.86 5.67 -14.93
CA GLU A 111 -5.03 5.07 -14.30
C GLU A 111 -6.13 6.11 -14.05
N ASN A 112 -5.75 7.25 -13.47
CA ASN A 112 -6.66 8.37 -13.23
C ASN A 112 -7.36 8.79 -14.52
N PHE A 113 -6.59 8.98 -15.60
CA PHE A 113 -7.13 9.36 -16.90
C PHE A 113 -8.07 8.30 -17.50
N ILE A 114 -7.67 7.02 -17.52
CA ILE A 114 -8.48 5.92 -18.08
C ILE A 114 -9.79 5.76 -17.31
N VAL A 115 -9.75 5.80 -15.98
CA VAL A 115 -10.94 5.66 -15.13
C VAL A 115 -11.88 6.86 -15.33
N HIS A 116 -11.36 8.08 -15.43
CA HIS A 116 -12.19 9.24 -15.77
C HIS A 116 -12.83 9.13 -17.16
N CYS A 117 -12.10 8.61 -18.16
CA CYS A 117 -12.67 8.32 -19.48
C CYS A 117 -13.80 7.28 -19.38
N ARG A 118 -13.59 6.19 -18.64
CA ARG A 118 -14.60 5.12 -18.43
C ARG A 118 -15.85 5.61 -17.71
N ASN A 119 -15.67 6.46 -16.70
CA ASN A 119 -16.77 7.06 -15.96
C ASN A 119 -17.50 8.15 -16.75
N GLY A 120 -17.01 8.52 -17.94
CA GLY A 120 -17.57 9.61 -18.74
C GLY A 120 -17.34 10.99 -18.12
N TYR A 121 -16.36 11.14 -17.22
CA TYR A 121 -16.07 12.39 -16.51
C TYR A 121 -15.68 13.53 -17.46
N TYR A 122 -15.00 13.19 -18.57
CA TYR A 122 -14.61 14.16 -19.58
C TYR A 122 -15.70 14.45 -20.63
N ASN A 123 -16.85 13.79 -20.57
CA ASN A 123 -17.91 14.02 -21.54
C ASN A 123 -18.52 15.41 -21.37
N ASN A 124 -18.65 16.15 -22.46
CA ASN A 124 -19.08 17.55 -22.54
C ASN A 124 -18.17 18.55 -21.81
N THR A 125 -16.94 18.16 -21.46
CA THR A 125 -15.97 19.09 -20.89
C THR A 125 -15.34 19.96 -21.98
N ILE A 126 -14.98 21.19 -21.62
CA ILE A 126 -14.37 22.16 -22.55
C ILE A 126 -12.86 22.20 -22.40
N PHE A 127 -12.15 22.58 -23.47
CA PHE A 127 -10.79 23.07 -23.36
C PHE A 127 -10.85 24.57 -23.03
N HIS A 128 -10.71 24.89 -21.75
CA HIS A 128 -10.87 26.26 -21.25
C HIS A 128 -9.67 27.16 -21.56
N ARG A 129 -8.53 26.59 -21.97
CA ARG A 129 -7.31 27.36 -22.28
C ARG A 129 -6.58 26.80 -23.50
N ILE A 130 -6.33 27.66 -24.48
CA ILE A 130 -5.59 27.36 -25.70
C ILE A 130 -4.54 28.45 -25.89
N VAL A 131 -3.27 28.05 -25.96
CA VAL A 131 -2.18 28.97 -26.27
C VAL A 131 -1.50 28.46 -27.53
N SER A 132 -1.70 29.16 -28.65
CA SER A 132 -1.14 28.78 -29.96
C SER A 132 0.39 28.63 -29.87
N GLY A 133 0.93 27.55 -30.43
CA GLY A 133 2.35 27.21 -30.34
C GLY A 133 2.85 26.75 -28.96
N PHE A 134 1.98 26.65 -27.95
CA PHE A 134 2.37 26.22 -26.60
C PHE A 134 1.56 24.99 -26.13
N VAL A 135 0.36 25.19 -25.57
CA VAL A 135 -0.44 24.09 -24.99
C VAL A 135 -1.94 24.27 -25.19
N LEU A 136 -2.63 23.12 -25.28
CA LEU A 136 -4.08 22.97 -25.22
C LEU A 136 -4.43 22.34 -23.87
N GLN A 137 -5.07 23.08 -22.96
CA GLN A 137 -5.40 22.62 -21.61
C GLN A 137 -6.91 22.39 -21.46
N GLY A 138 -7.27 21.28 -20.82
CA GLY A 138 -8.64 20.89 -20.55
C GLY A 138 -8.75 19.90 -19.40
N GLY A 139 -9.86 19.16 -19.36
CA GLY A 139 -10.12 18.18 -18.31
C GLY A 139 -10.70 18.77 -17.02
N ASP A 140 -11.21 20.01 -17.06
CA ASP A 140 -11.97 20.62 -15.98
C ASP A 140 -13.48 20.52 -16.26
N PRO A 141 -14.27 19.79 -15.45
CA PRO A 141 -15.72 19.71 -15.63
C PRO A 141 -16.44 21.03 -15.35
N THR A 142 -15.86 21.93 -14.54
CA THR A 142 -16.47 23.24 -14.28
C THR A 142 -16.15 24.25 -15.38
N GLY A 143 -15.13 23.98 -16.21
CA GLY A 143 -14.68 24.87 -17.28
C GLY A 143 -14.08 26.20 -16.79
N THR A 144 -13.78 26.32 -15.50
CA THR A 144 -13.21 27.54 -14.90
C THR A 144 -11.67 27.55 -14.93
N GLY A 145 -11.05 26.40 -15.19
CA GLY A 145 -9.61 26.17 -15.13
C GLY A 145 -9.08 25.94 -13.71
N THR A 146 -9.96 25.95 -12.71
CA THR A 146 -9.63 25.72 -11.29
C THR A 146 -10.21 24.45 -10.72
N GLY A 147 -11.19 23.87 -11.40
CA GLY A 147 -11.86 22.65 -10.96
C GLY A 147 -11.08 21.40 -11.31
N GLY A 148 -11.76 20.27 -11.17
CA GLY A 148 -11.19 18.96 -11.39
C GLY A 148 -10.77 18.26 -10.10
N GLU A 149 -11.08 16.98 -10.03
CA GLU A 149 -10.81 16.07 -8.92
C GLU A 149 -10.21 14.78 -9.49
N SER A 150 -9.31 14.14 -8.75
CA SER A 150 -8.78 12.83 -9.16
C SER A 150 -9.77 11.73 -8.80
N ILE A 151 -9.51 10.51 -9.26
CA ILE A 151 -10.28 9.32 -8.87
C ILE A 151 -10.20 8.98 -7.38
N TRP A 152 -9.25 9.58 -6.65
CA TRP A 152 -9.04 9.35 -5.22
C TRP A 152 -9.56 10.51 -4.36
N ASP A 153 -10.26 11.49 -4.95
CA ASP A 153 -10.74 12.72 -4.30
C ASP A 153 -9.62 13.55 -3.62
N ARG A 154 -8.36 13.26 -3.96
CA ARG A 154 -7.16 13.91 -3.40
C ARG A 154 -6.12 14.11 -4.48
N PRO A 155 -5.31 15.18 -4.41
CA PRO A 155 -4.19 15.34 -5.33
C PRO A 155 -3.22 14.16 -5.22
N PHE A 156 -2.61 13.78 -6.35
CA PHE A 156 -1.64 12.68 -6.40
C PHE A 156 -0.25 13.14 -6.86
N LYS A 157 0.75 12.31 -6.49
CA LYS A 157 2.18 12.59 -6.70
C LYS A 157 2.56 12.75 -8.17
N ASP A 158 3.55 13.59 -8.44
CA ASP A 158 4.17 13.70 -9.75
C ASP A 158 5.02 12.47 -10.06
N GLU A 159 5.04 12.04 -11.33
CA GLU A 159 5.75 10.85 -11.81
C GLU A 159 6.77 11.22 -12.89
N PHE A 160 7.94 11.72 -12.47
CA PHE A 160 9.03 12.06 -13.38
C PHE A 160 9.96 10.87 -13.63
N GLN A 161 9.52 9.90 -14.43
CA GLN A 161 10.44 8.90 -14.96
C GLN A 161 11.14 9.50 -16.19
N GLY A 162 12.41 9.92 -16.04
CA GLY A 162 13.17 10.79 -16.96
C GLY A 162 13.41 10.31 -18.41
N THR A 163 12.61 9.37 -18.90
CA THR A 163 12.57 8.92 -20.29
C THR A 163 11.78 9.88 -21.19
N TYR A 164 10.67 10.44 -20.71
CA TYR A 164 9.81 11.31 -21.52
C TYR A 164 9.93 12.78 -21.13
N LYS A 165 9.98 13.61 -22.17
CA LYS A 165 10.14 15.07 -22.09
C LYS A 165 9.14 15.72 -23.03
N HIS A 166 8.98 17.03 -22.91
CA HIS A 166 8.15 17.83 -23.82
C HIS A 166 8.98 18.27 -25.03
N ASP A 167 9.56 17.32 -25.75
CA ASP A 167 10.43 17.56 -26.92
C ASP A 167 9.66 17.65 -28.24
N GLN A 168 8.42 17.13 -28.27
CA GLN A 168 7.63 16.99 -29.47
C GLN A 168 6.25 17.65 -29.34
N ARG A 169 5.62 17.88 -30.50
CA ARG A 169 4.21 18.24 -30.59
C ARG A 169 3.34 17.03 -30.23
N GLY A 170 2.26 17.28 -29.51
CA GLY A 170 1.29 16.26 -29.13
C GLY A 170 1.68 15.48 -27.88
N ILE A 171 2.59 15.97 -27.05
CA ILE A 171 2.89 15.35 -25.76
C ILE A 171 1.74 15.63 -24.80
N LEU A 172 1.29 14.60 -24.08
CA LEU A 172 0.18 14.66 -23.14
C LEU A 172 0.72 14.63 -21.71
N SER A 173 0.36 15.65 -20.93
CA SER A 173 0.88 15.87 -19.58
C SER A 173 -0.19 16.37 -18.60
N MET A 174 0.00 16.10 -17.31
CA MET A 174 -0.91 16.54 -16.25
C MET A 174 -0.70 18.02 -15.92
N ALA A 175 -1.80 18.76 -15.79
CA ALA A 175 -1.76 20.12 -15.26
C ALA A 175 -1.74 20.08 -13.71
N ASN A 176 -0.88 20.90 -13.11
CA ASN A 176 -0.73 20.98 -11.66
C ASN A 176 -0.58 22.44 -11.20
N ARG A 177 -0.64 22.66 -9.89
CA ARG A 177 -0.50 23.98 -9.23
C ARG A 177 0.73 24.04 -8.33
N GLY A 178 1.70 23.16 -8.58
CA GLY A 178 2.84 22.90 -7.71
C GLY A 178 3.12 21.40 -7.61
N THR A 179 4.17 21.06 -6.88
CA THR A 179 4.62 19.68 -6.70
C THR A 179 3.55 18.80 -6.07
N ASP A 180 3.32 17.63 -6.66
CA ASP A 180 2.38 16.60 -6.18
C ASP A 180 0.91 17.04 -6.07
N THR A 181 0.49 17.96 -6.94
CA THR A 181 -0.88 18.51 -6.95
C THR A 181 -1.74 18.10 -8.16
N ASN A 182 -1.44 16.95 -8.77
CA ASN A 182 -2.19 16.47 -9.94
C ASN A 182 -3.63 16.10 -9.58
N ARG A 183 -4.57 16.45 -10.48
CA ARG A 183 -6.01 16.15 -10.35
C ARG A 183 -6.55 15.50 -11.63
N SER A 184 -7.56 16.06 -12.29
CA SER A 184 -8.09 15.57 -13.58
C SER A 184 -7.68 16.41 -14.79
N GLN A 185 -7.17 17.62 -14.58
CA GLN A 185 -6.78 18.51 -15.67
C GLN A 185 -5.52 18.01 -16.39
N PHE A 186 -5.52 18.10 -17.70
CA PHE A 186 -4.39 17.71 -18.55
C PHE A 186 -4.19 18.74 -19.67
N PHE A 187 -3.04 18.69 -20.30
CA PHE A 187 -2.77 19.49 -21.48
C PHE A 187 -2.02 18.70 -22.56
N ILE A 188 -2.19 19.12 -23.80
CA ILE A 188 -1.51 18.60 -24.98
C ILE A 188 -0.61 19.71 -25.54
N THR A 189 0.65 19.42 -25.82
CA THR A 189 1.58 20.41 -26.38
C THR A 189 1.36 20.63 -27.87
N PHE A 190 1.48 21.87 -28.33
CA PHE A 190 1.54 22.19 -29.76
C PHE A 190 2.96 22.25 -30.31
N ALA A 191 3.95 22.49 -29.44
CA ALA A 191 5.37 22.54 -29.78
C ALA A 191 6.24 21.96 -28.65
N ALA A 192 7.54 21.86 -28.89
CA ALA A 192 8.51 21.48 -27.88
C ALA A 192 8.54 22.53 -26.75
N CYS A 193 8.34 22.10 -25.51
CA CYS A 193 8.22 22.95 -24.33
C CYS A 193 9.17 22.48 -23.21
N PRO A 194 10.50 22.58 -23.37
CA PRO A 194 11.47 22.10 -22.38
C PRO A 194 11.32 22.76 -21.00
N ASN A 195 10.70 23.94 -20.92
CA ASN A 195 10.45 24.66 -19.67
C ASN A 195 9.48 23.93 -18.71
N LEU A 196 8.73 22.95 -19.22
CA LEU A 196 7.76 22.12 -18.49
C LEU A 196 8.37 20.79 -17.99
N ASP A 197 9.57 20.45 -18.46
CA ASP A 197 10.27 19.22 -18.07
C ASP A 197 10.58 19.23 -16.57
N GLY A 198 10.29 18.10 -15.89
CA GLY A 198 10.48 17.96 -14.45
C GLY A 198 9.49 18.75 -13.58
N LYS A 199 8.50 19.41 -14.20
CA LYS A 199 7.41 20.11 -13.49
C LYS A 199 6.07 19.44 -13.70
N HIS A 200 5.82 18.92 -14.91
CA HIS A 200 4.57 18.25 -15.27
C HIS A 200 4.81 16.78 -15.59
N THR A 201 3.92 15.92 -15.09
CA THR A 201 3.97 14.48 -15.34
C THR A 201 3.55 14.20 -16.77
N VAL A 202 4.49 13.73 -17.60
CA VAL A 202 4.22 13.26 -18.97
C VAL A 202 3.67 11.84 -18.89
N PHE A 203 2.45 11.63 -19.37
CA PHE A 203 1.77 10.33 -19.27
C PHE A 203 1.27 9.79 -20.61
N GLY A 204 1.46 10.51 -21.72
CA GLY A 204 1.14 10.00 -23.04
C GLY A 204 1.60 10.88 -24.19
N ARG A 205 1.18 10.50 -25.40
CA ARG A 205 1.37 11.29 -26.63
C ARG A 205 0.22 11.08 -27.61
N LEU A 206 0.06 12.04 -28.51
CA LEU A 206 -0.84 11.96 -29.65
C LEU A 206 -0.24 11.04 -30.72
N VAL A 207 -1.01 10.04 -31.14
CA VAL A 207 -0.64 9.12 -32.22
C VAL A 207 -1.48 9.33 -33.48
N GLY A 208 -2.66 9.95 -33.36
CA GLY A 208 -3.53 10.25 -34.49
C GLY A 208 -4.43 11.44 -34.21
N GLY A 209 -4.89 12.12 -35.26
CA GLY A 209 -5.66 13.36 -35.12
C GLY A 209 -4.80 14.63 -35.12
N ALA A 210 -3.60 14.59 -35.70
CA ALA A 210 -2.75 15.78 -35.83
C ALA A 210 -3.42 16.92 -36.61
N THR A 211 -4.27 16.59 -37.58
CA THR A 211 -5.09 17.56 -38.32
C THR A 211 -6.11 18.25 -37.41
N THR A 212 -6.79 17.50 -36.55
CA THR A 212 -7.71 18.04 -35.54
C THR A 212 -6.97 18.92 -34.54
N LEU A 213 -5.80 18.49 -34.07
CA LEU A 213 -4.98 19.32 -33.19
C LEU A 213 -4.55 20.64 -33.87
N CYS A 214 -4.21 20.60 -35.16
CA CYS A 214 -3.91 21.81 -35.94
C CYS A 214 -5.13 22.71 -36.13
N ALA A 215 -6.31 22.14 -36.37
CA ALA A 215 -7.56 22.90 -36.46
C ALA A 215 -7.89 23.62 -35.14
N ILE A 216 -7.72 22.93 -34.00
CA ILE A 216 -7.93 23.50 -32.67
C ILE A 216 -6.92 24.60 -32.36
N GLU A 217 -5.66 24.47 -32.81
CA GLU A 217 -4.62 25.50 -32.63
C GLU A 217 -4.94 26.82 -33.35
N ASN A 218 -5.68 26.75 -34.46
CA ASN A 218 -6.07 27.92 -35.26
C ASN A 218 -7.33 28.63 -34.75
N VAL A 219 -7.98 28.10 -33.69
CA VAL A 219 -9.14 28.76 -33.08
C VAL A 219 -8.70 30.05 -32.40
N GLU A 220 -9.39 31.14 -32.69
CA GLU A 220 -9.11 32.44 -32.08
C GLU A 220 -9.42 32.43 -30.59
N THR A 221 -8.52 33.02 -29.80
CA THR A 221 -8.60 33.07 -28.33
C THR A 221 -8.69 34.50 -27.84
N ASP A 222 -9.41 34.71 -26.73
CA ASP A 222 -9.47 35.98 -26.02
C ASP A 222 -8.17 36.25 -25.22
N LYS A 223 -8.09 37.41 -24.57
CA LYS A 223 -6.96 37.85 -23.73
C LYS A 223 -6.67 36.94 -22.54
N GLU A 224 -7.62 36.11 -22.13
CA GLU A 224 -7.48 35.12 -21.06
C GLU A 224 -7.10 33.72 -21.58
N ASP A 225 -6.61 33.62 -22.82
CA ASP A 225 -6.30 32.36 -23.52
C ASP A 225 -7.52 31.44 -23.71
N ARG A 226 -8.75 31.96 -23.54
CA ARG A 226 -9.99 31.19 -23.69
C ARG A 226 -10.44 31.22 -25.15
N PRO A 227 -10.79 30.08 -25.76
CA PRO A 227 -11.22 30.07 -27.16
C PRO A 227 -12.58 30.76 -27.32
N LEU A 228 -12.73 31.53 -28.40
CA LEU A 228 -14.00 32.17 -28.77
C LEU A 228 -15.05 31.14 -29.20
N GLU A 229 -14.60 30.11 -29.93
CA GLU A 229 -15.40 28.94 -30.25
C GLU A 229 -15.07 27.81 -29.26
N ASP A 230 -16.08 27.39 -28.48
CA ASP A 230 -15.88 26.34 -27.48
C ASP A 230 -15.39 25.03 -28.14
N VAL A 231 -14.19 24.58 -27.78
CA VAL A 231 -13.69 23.25 -28.12
C VAL A 231 -14.14 22.29 -27.02
N LYS A 232 -14.97 21.30 -27.36
CA LYS A 232 -15.58 20.38 -26.39
C LYS A 232 -15.18 18.94 -26.65
N ILE A 233 -14.96 18.19 -25.58
CA ILE A 233 -14.84 16.74 -25.59
C ILE A 233 -16.26 16.17 -25.58
N MET A 234 -16.68 15.55 -26.68
CA MET A 234 -18.00 14.93 -26.77
C MET A 234 -18.01 13.58 -26.06
N ALA A 235 -17.00 12.76 -26.31
CA ALA A 235 -16.87 11.43 -25.72
C ALA A 235 -15.40 11.05 -25.56
N ALA A 236 -15.08 10.28 -24.53
CA ALA A 236 -13.79 9.63 -24.37
C ALA A 236 -13.96 8.10 -24.39
N GLU A 237 -13.33 7.44 -25.36
CA GLU A 237 -13.42 6.00 -25.57
C GLU A 237 -12.07 5.35 -25.28
N VAL A 238 -12.07 4.34 -24.40
CA VAL A 238 -10.87 3.58 -24.06
C VAL A 238 -10.80 2.33 -24.94
N PHE A 239 -9.77 2.23 -25.77
CA PHE A 239 -9.56 1.07 -26.64
C PHE A 239 -8.80 -0.05 -25.94
N VAL A 240 -7.75 0.31 -25.20
CA VAL A 240 -6.88 -0.64 -24.51
C VAL A 240 -6.67 -0.13 -23.09
N ASP A 241 -7.17 -0.90 -22.12
CA ASP A 241 -6.87 -0.68 -20.70
C ASP A 241 -5.86 -1.73 -20.19
N PRO A 242 -4.61 -1.34 -19.88
CA PRO A 242 -3.62 -2.24 -19.32
C PRO A 242 -3.80 -2.50 -17.81
N PHE A 243 -4.58 -1.69 -17.10
CA PHE A 243 -4.75 -1.79 -15.64
C PHE A 243 -5.74 -2.87 -15.22
N GLU A 244 -6.76 -3.14 -16.03
CA GLU A 244 -7.71 -4.24 -15.78
C GLU A 244 -7.01 -5.59 -15.85
N ALA A 245 -6.19 -5.80 -16.89
CA ALA A 245 -5.36 -6.99 -17.02
C ALA A 245 -4.37 -7.15 -15.85
N ALA A 246 -3.78 -6.04 -15.37
CA ALA A 246 -2.88 -6.06 -14.21
C ALA A 246 -3.62 -6.40 -12.90
N ALA A 247 -4.82 -5.82 -12.69
CA ALA A 247 -5.65 -6.10 -11.52
C ALA A 247 -6.10 -7.57 -11.46
N GLU A 248 -6.49 -8.13 -12.61
CA GLU A 248 -6.84 -9.55 -12.71
C GLU A 248 -5.63 -10.45 -12.42
N ALA A 249 -4.44 -10.12 -12.95
CA ALA A 249 -3.22 -10.87 -12.69
C ALA A 249 -2.89 -10.90 -11.20
N VAL A 250 -2.94 -9.76 -10.50
CA VAL A 250 -2.70 -9.68 -9.05
C VAL A 250 -3.75 -10.48 -8.28
N LYS A 251 -5.03 -10.42 -8.68
CA LYS A 251 -6.10 -11.19 -8.05
C LYS A 251 -5.89 -12.69 -8.18
N MET A 252 -5.43 -13.15 -9.35
CA MET A 252 -5.11 -14.56 -9.58
C MET A 252 -3.89 -15.00 -8.77
N GLU A 253 -2.86 -14.16 -8.67
CA GLU A 253 -1.67 -14.41 -7.86
C GLU A 253 -2.03 -14.52 -6.37
N ARG A 254 -2.84 -13.60 -5.84
CA ARG A 254 -3.36 -13.64 -4.45
C ARG A 254 -4.18 -14.91 -4.18
N LYS A 255 -5.06 -15.31 -5.11
CA LYS A 255 -5.82 -16.57 -5.00
C LYS A 255 -4.92 -17.80 -5.01
N ALA A 256 -3.89 -17.83 -5.84
CA ALA A 256 -2.94 -18.95 -5.87
C ALA A 256 -2.14 -19.06 -4.57
N LEU A 257 -1.77 -17.92 -3.97
CA LEU A 257 -1.09 -17.88 -2.68
C LEU A 257 -1.97 -18.34 -1.52
N SER A 258 -3.24 -17.93 -1.49
CA SER A 258 -4.15 -18.38 -0.44
C SER A 258 -4.40 -19.89 -0.50
N ILE A 259 -4.48 -20.47 -1.70
CA ILE A 259 -4.57 -21.93 -1.88
C ILE A 259 -3.30 -22.62 -1.37
N LYS A 260 -2.11 -22.10 -1.71
CA LYS A 260 -0.83 -22.64 -1.20
C LYS A 260 -0.70 -22.51 0.32
N ALA A 261 -1.14 -21.41 0.90
CA ALA A 261 -1.11 -21.21 2.35
C ALA A 261 -2.04 -22.20 3.07
N ASN A 262 -3.22 -22.46 2.50
CA ASN A 262 -4.13 -23.47 3.04
C ASN A 262 -3.54 -24.88 2.92
N SER A 263 -2.93 -25.24 1.78
CA SER A 263 -2.30 -26.56 1.64
C SER A 263 -1.10 -26.75 2.57
N VAL A 264 -0.25 -25.73 2.73
CA VAL A 264 0.90 -25.77 3.65
C VAL A 264 0.43 -25.85 5.11
N SER A 265 -0.59 -25.09 5.50
CA SER A 265 -1.13 -25.18 6.87
C SER A 265 -1.80 -26.54 7.14
N GLU A 266 -2.46 -27.15 6.16
CA GLU A 266 -2.97 -28.52 6.27
C GLU A 266 -1.83 -29.55 6.41
N GLU A 267 -0.74 -29.41 5.64
CA GLU A 267 0.45 -30.24 5.74
C GLU A 267 1.19 -30.07 7.08
N GLU A 268 1.39 -28.84 7.55
CA GLU A 268 2.00 -28.54 8.85
C GLU A 268 1.13 -29.05 10.01
N THR A 269 -0.20 -28.92 9.91
CA THR A 269 -1.12 -29.45 10.91
C THR A 269 -1.07 -30.97 10.95
N ASN A 270 -0.97 -31.63 9.79
CA ASN A 270 -0.82 -33.07 9.70
C ASN A 270 0.54 -33.55 10.24
N GLN A 271 1.64 -32.84 9.94
CA GLN A 271 2.97 -33.13 10.48
C GLN A 271 3.04 -32.91 12.00
N ASN A 272 2.48 -31.82 12.52
CA ASN A 272 2.42 -31.57 13.96
C ASN A 272 1.52 -32.60 14.68
N ARG A 273 0.44 -33.07 14.04
CA ARG A 273 -0.41 -34.15 14.58
C ARG A 273 0.32 -35.50 14.59
N GLN A 274 1.18 -35.76 13.59
CA GLN A 274 2.09 -36.92 13.57
C GLN A 274 3.21 -36.80 14.62
N GLN A 275 3.81 -35.62 14.80
CA GLN A 275 4.83 -35.39 15.83
C GLN A 275 4.25 -35.44 17.26
N GLN A 276 3.02 -34.95 17.48
CA GLN A 276 2.32 -35.09 18.76
C GLN A 276 1.98 -36.54 19.11
N THR A 277 1.76 -37.40 18.11
CA THR A 277 1.61 -38.85 18.34
C THR A 277 2.95 -39.54 18.61
N GLU A 278 4.09 -38.91 18.29
CA GLU A 278 5.45 -39.40 18.54
C GLU A 278 6.13 -38.81 19.79
N ILE A 279 5.48 -37.93 20.56
CA ILE A 279 5.98 -37.54 21.89
C ILE A 279 5.92 -38.79 22.77
N GLN A 280 7.00 -39.57 22.78
CA GLN A 280 7.17 -40.70 23.67
C GLN A 280 7.00 -40.19 25.09
N ASN A 281 5.94 -40.64 25.77
CA ASN A 281 5.78 -40.43 27.21
C ASN A 281 7.12 -40.69 27.90
N PRO A 282 7.56 -39.82 28.82
CA PRO A 282 8.88 -39.93 29.42
C PRO A 282 9.08 -41.34 29.99
N LYS A 283 10.09 -42.07 29.46
CA LYS A 283 10.37 -43.46 29.84
C LYS A 283 10.53 -43.55 31.35
N SER A 284 9.65 -44.30 32.01
CA SER A 284 9.70 -44.56 33.44
C SER A 284 10.57 -45.80 33.70
N TYR A 285 11.52 -45.66 34.63
CA TYR A 285 12.49 -46.70 34.99
C TYR A 285 12.22 -47.33 36.37
N SER A 286 11.23 -46.82 37.12
CA SER A 286 10.89 -47.27 38.48
C SER A 286 9.46 -46.86 38.87
N SER A 287 8.87 -47.53 39.88
CA SER A 287 7.51 -47.29 40.38
C SER A 287 7.42 -46.34 41.59
N GLY A 288 8.54 -45.82 42.13
CA GLY A 288 8.59 -44.94 43.33
C GLY A 288 9.05 -43.49 43.08
N VAL A 289 9.45 -42.74 44.11
CA VAL A 289 10.02 -41.38 43.93
C VAL A 289 11.31 -41.49 43.09
N GLY A 290 11.42 -40.70 42.00
CA GLY A 290 12.56 -40.76 41.06
C GLY A 290 12.35 -41.63 39.80
N LYS A 291 11.11 -41.86 39.37
CA LYS A 291 10.74 -42.72 38.22
C LYS A 291 11.43 -42.39 36.90
N TYR A 292 11.81 -41.14 36.69
CA TYR A 292 12.37 -40.66 35.42
C TYR A 292 13.90 -40.56 35.42
N ILE A 293 14.55 -40.95 36.52
CA ILE A 293 16.02 -40.92 36.64
C ILE A 293 16.57 -42.21 36.03
N LYS A 294 17.48 -42.06 35.06
CA LYS A 294 18.17 -43.20 34.43
C LYS A 294 18.95 -44.00 35.50
N PRO A 295 18.90 -45.34 35.48
CA PRO A 295 19.56 -46.17 36.50
C PRO A 295 21.08 -45.94 36.59
N GLU A 296 21.73 -45.62 35.47
CA GLU A 296 23.17 -45.28 35.41
C GLU A 296 23.53 -44.06 36.27
N ILE A 297 22.71 -43.01 36.22
CA ILE A 297 22.90 -41.78 36.99
C ILE A 297 22.70 -42.07 38.49
N ARG A 298 21.73 -42.93 38.82
CA ARG A 298 21.45 -43.33 40.20
C ARG A 298 22.61 -44.12 40.82
N ILE A 299 23.29 -44.95 40.02
CA ILE A 299 24.48 -45.69 40.44
C ILE A 299 25.69 -44.75 40.56
N ALA A 300 25.87 -43.82 39.62
CA ALA A 300 26.94 -42.82 39.68
C ALA A 300 26.84 -41.91 40.92
N VAL A 301 25.64 -41.43 41.25
CA VAL A 301 25.39 -40.61 42.44
C VAL A 301 25.60 -41.42 43.73
N ARG A 302 25.24 -42.71 43.77
CA ARG A 302 25.56 -43.59 44.90
C ARG A 302 27.06 -43.85 45.05
N ARG A 303 27.79 -43.96 43.93
CA ARG A 303 29.25 -44.13 43.95
C ARG A 303 29.93 -42.86 44.46
N ALA A 304 29.53 -41.68 43.97
CA ALA A 304 30.04 -40.40 44.44
C ALA A 304 29.73 -40.15 45.94
N ALA A 305 28.52 -40.47 46.40
CA ALA A 305 28.15 -40.33 47.81
C ALA A 305 28.90 -41.29 48.76
N ASN A 306 29.48 -42.38 48.24
CA ASN A 306 30.32 -43.30 49.01
C ASN A 306 31.81 -42.91 48.99
N GLU A 307 32.23 -41.99 48.11
CA GLU A 307 33.62 -41.52 48.03
C GLU A 307 33.93 -40.34 48.98
N ASP A 308 32.91 -39.73 49.61
CA ASP A 308 33.07 -38.61 50.54
C ASP A 308 33.50 -39.01 51.98
N THR A 309 34.11 -40.19 52.15
CA THR A 309 34.75 -40.60 53.43
C THR A 309 36.22 -41.01 53.25
N SER A 310 37.02 -40.16 52.60
CA SER A 310 38.47 -40.17 52.80
C SER A 310 39.12 -38.84 52.44
N THR A 311 39.55 -38.12 53.48
CA THR A 311 40.63 -37.12 53.57
C THR A 311 41.06 -36.37 52.29
N ILE A 312 40.84 -35.05 52.35
CA ILE A 312 41.33 -34.02 51.43
C ILE A 312 42.86 -33.87 51.53
N GLU A 313 43.59 -34.10 50.42
CA GLU A 313 44.89 -33.49 50.18
C GLU A 313 44.84 -32.61 48.92
N VAL A 314 45.08 -31.31 49.12
CA VAL A 314 45.07 -30.28 48.07
C VAL A 314 46.42 -30.25 47.35
N LYS A 315 46.45 -30.46 46.03
CA LYS A 315 47.56 -30.00 45.18
C LYS A 315 47.07 -28.99 44.14
N LYS A 316 47.43 -27.72 44.36
CA LYS A 316 47.30 -26.62 43.39
C LYS A 316 48.23 -26.88 42.20
N LYS A 317 47.70 -26.88 40.98
CA LYS A 317 48.47 -26.70 39.74
C LYS A 317 48.02 -25.41 39.06
N VAL A 318 48.96 -24.49 38.92
CA VAL A 318 48.85 -23.24 38.15
C VAL A 318 49.07 -23.58 36.67
N PRO A 319 48.23 -23.11 35.72
CA PRO A 319 48.53 -23.25 34.31
C PRO A 319 49.41 -22.09 33.83
N THR A 320 50.59 -22.45 33.32
CA THR A 320 51.55 -21.57 32.64
C THR A 320 51.04 -21.25 31.23
N ILE A 321 51.05 -19.96 30.89
CA ILE A 321 50.84 -19.41 29.55
C ILE A 321 52.05 -19.73 28.67
N LEU A 322 51.83 -20.31 27.50
CA LEU A 322 52.53 -20.04 26.24
C LEU A 322 51.66 -20.51 25.07
#